data_AF-V4JMV8-F1
#
_entry.id   AF-V4JMV8-F1
#
_cell.length_a   1.000
_cell.length_b   1.000
_cell.length_c   1.000
_cell.angle_alpha   90.00
_cell.angle_beta   90.00
_cell.angle_gamma   90.00
#
_symmetry.space_group_name_H-M   'P 1'
#
loop_
_entity.id
_entity.type
_entity.pdbx_description
1 polymer ?
#
loop_
_entity_poly.entity_id
_entity_poly.type
_entity_poly.pdbx_seq_one_letter_code
_entity_poly.pdbx_strand_id
1 'polypeptide(L)' 'MANKIFEMIKRRRPDLNAVVEELSRSREGRSVIAEAFGIAYETYVKTARLDDAFEAFVEALESFIDYDI' A
#
# COMPACT_ATOMS: atom_id res chain seq x y z
N MET A 1 -4.93 -10.11 -5.54
CA MET A 1 -4.30 -9.61 -4.31
C MET A 1 -4.59 -8.13 -4.11
N ALA A 2 -4.19 -7.27 -5.07
CA ALA A 2 -4.35 -5.83 -4.99
C ALA A 2 -5.73 -5.34 -4.54
N ASN A 3 -6.82 -5.82 -5.17
CA ASN A 3 -8.18 -5.44 -4.76
C ASN A 3 -8.50 -5.76 -3.29
N LYS A 4 -7.94 -6.84 -2.72
CA LYS A 4 -8.17 -7.18 -1.30
C LYS A 4 -7.45 -6.20 -0.39
N ILE A 5 -6.21 -5.84 -0.70
CA ILE A 5 -5.45 -4.84 0.06
C ILE A 5 -6.13 -3.46 -0.01
N PHE A 6 -6.64 -3.05 -1.18
CA PHE A 6 -7.42 -1.81 -1.29
C PHE A 6 -8.69 -1.82 -0.44
N GLU A 7 -9.45 -2.92 -0.45
CA GLU A 7 -10.62 -3.07 0.43
C GLU A 7 -10.23 -3.03 1.90
N MET A 8 -9.07 -3.58 2.27
CA MET A 8 -8.56 -3.52 3.63
C MET A 8 -8.12 -2.09 4.01
N ILE A 9 -7.49 -1.34 3.11
CA ILE A 9 -7.14 0.08 3.33
C ILE A 9 -8.40 0.89 3.59
N LYS A 10 -9.42 0.79 2.72
CA LYS A 10 -10.69 1.52 2.87
C LYS A 10 -11.36 1.26 4.22
N ARG A 11 -11.24 0.05 4.74
CA ARG A 11 -11.89 -0.37 5.99
C ARG A 11 -11.06 -0.10 7.24
N ARG A 12 -9.74 -0.28 7.17
CA ARG A 12 -8.84 -0.31 8.34
C ARG A 12 -7.96 0.94 8.47
N ARG A 13 -7.66 1.63 7.37
CA ARG A 13 -6.77 2.80 7.30
C ARG A 13 -7.36 3.88 6.36
N PRO A 14 -8.49 4.51 6.76
CA PRO A 14 -9.15 5.52 5.92
C PRO A 14 -8.29 6.76 5.68
N ASP A 15 -7.36 7.05 6.58
CA ASP A 15 -6.31 8.05 6.44
C ASP A 15 -5.40 7.77 5.23
N LEU A 16 -4.90 6.54 5.12
CA LEU A 16 -4.11 6.11 3.97
C LEU A 16 -4.93 5.95 2.69
N ASN A 17 -6.24 5.67 2.79
CA ASN A 17 -7.10 5.64 1.61
C ASN A 17 -7.11 6.98 0.87
N ALA A 18 -7.18 8.10 1.59
CA ALA A 18 -7.11 9.43 1.00
C ALA A 18 -5.77 9.66 0.30
N VAL A 19 -4.67 9.25 0.92
CA VAL A 19 -3.32 9.37 0.34
C VAL A 19 -3.19 8.54 -0.93
N VAL A 20 -3.68 7.30 -0.91
CA VAL A 20 -3.64 6.43 -2.09
C VAL A 20 -4.49 7.00 -3.22
N GLU A 21 -5.65 7.59 -2.93
CA GLU A 21 -6.47 8.29 -3.92
C GLU A 21 -5.76 9.51 -4.53
N GLU A 22 -4.98 10.23 -3.74
CA GLU A 22 -4.16 11.35 -4.21
C GLU A 22 -2.99 10.88 -5.08
N LEU A 23 -2.19 9.92 -4.58
CA LEU A 23 -1.06 9.33 -5.31
C LEU A 23 -1.50 8.71 -6.65
N SER A 24 -2.72 8.15 -6.71
CA SER A 24 -3.29 7.58 -7.92
C SER A 24 -3.46 8.59 -9.06
N ARG A 25 -3.48 9.90 -8.77
CA ARG A 25 -3.70 10.97 -9.76
C ARG A 25 -2.45 11.34 -10.53
N SER A 26 -1.25 11.09 -9.97
CA SER A 26 0.03 11.37 -10.64
C SER A 26 0.64 10.09 -11.22
N ARG A 27 1.62 10.22 -12.11
CA ARG A 27 2.36 9.06 -12.62
C ARG A 27 3.34 8.56 -11.55
N GLU A 28 3.98 9.49 -10.87
CA GLU A 28 4.94 9.27 -9.80
C GLU A 28 4.27 8.55 -8.62
N GLY A 29 3.10 9.03 -8.18
CA GLY A 29 2.35 8.39 -7.10
C GLY A 29 1.81 7.00 -7.47
N ARG A 30 1.48 6.76 -8.74
CA ARG A 30 1.17 5.40 -9.23
C ARG A 30 2.39 4.47 -9.19
N SER A 31 3.61 4.98 -9.37
CA SER A 31 4.84 4.20 -9.18
C SER A 31 5.01 3.81 -7.72
N VAL A 32 4.85 4.77 -6.80
CA VAL A 32 4.90 4.54 -5.35
C VAL A 32 3.91 3.46 -4.91
N ILE A 33 2.65 3.55 -5.37
CA ILE A 33 1.64 2.53 -5.07
C ILE A 33 2.04 1.16 -5.63
N ALA A 34 2.60 1.11 -6.85
CA ALA A 34 3.04 -0.14 -7.46
C ALA A 34 4.22 -0.78 -6.71
N GLU A 35 5.17 0.03 -6.22
CA GLU A 35 6.31 -0.41 -5.41
C GLU A 35 5.83 -0.97 -4.06
N ALA A 36 4.93 -0.26 -3.37
CA ALA A 36 4.30 -0.76 -2.14
C ALA A 36 3.57 -2.10 -2.38
N PHE A 37 2.88 -2.25 -3.53
CA PHE A 37 2.28 -3.53 -3.91
C PHE A 37 3.29 -4.65 -4.17
N GLY A 38 4.47 -4.31 -4.71
CA GLY A 38 5.58 -5.24 -4.88
C GLY A 38 6.01 -5.83 -3.53
N ILE A 39 6.25 -4.97 -2.54
CA ILE A 39 6.65 -5.37 -1.18
C ILE A 39 5.57 -6.23 -0.52
N ALA A 40 4.31 -5.82 -0.64
CA ALA A 40 3.17 -6.57 -0.12
C ALA A 40 3.06 -7.96 -0.76
N TYR A 41 3.27 -8.07 -2.08
CA TYR A 41 3.24 -9.33 -2.82
C TYR A 41 4.38 -10.26 -2.38
N GLU A 42 5.60 -9.75 -2.24
CA GLU A 42 6.73 -10.54 -1.72
C GLU A 42 6.46 -11.08 -0.32
N THR A 43 5.90 -10.24 0.55
CA THR A 43 5.53 -10.63 1.92
C THR A 43 4.46 -11.71 1.91
N TYR A 44 3.45 -11.57 1.05
CA TYR A 44 2.43 -12.61 0.88
C TYR A 44 3.02 -13.93 0.38
N VAL A 45 3.92 -13.89 -0.61
CA VAL A 45 4.55 -15.11 -1.14
C VAL A 45 5.36 -15.83 -0.05
N LYS A 46 6.02 -15.09 0.84
CA LYS A 46 6.81 -15.65 1.96
C LYS A 46 5.95 -16.21 3.10
N THR A 47 4.85 -15.54 3.42
CA THR A 47 4.05 -15.84 4.63
C THR A 47 2.77 -16.61 4.36
N ALA A 48 2.27 -16.56 3.12
CA ALA A 48 0.91 -16.94 2.71
C ALA A 48 -0.20 -16.23 3.51
N ARG A 49 0.10 -15.08 4.15
CA ARG A 49 -0.80 -14.34 5.02
C ARG A 49 -1.14 -12.99 4.43
N LEU A 50 -2.45 -12.74 4.29
CA LEU A 50 -2.96 -11.50 3.72
C LEU A 50 -2.78 -10.30 4.68
N ASP A 51 -2.89 -10.53 5.99
CA ASP A 51 -2.71 -9.47 6.99
C ASP A 51 -1.25 -8.99 7.01
N ASP A 52 -0.28 -9.91 7.02
CA ASP A 52 1.15 -9.55 6.95
C ASP A 52 1.48 -8.77 5.66
N ALA A 53 0.90 -9.18 4.52
CA ALA A 53 1.05 -8.46 3.25
C ALA A 53 0.42 -7.06 3.27
N PHE A 54 -0.69 -6.91 4.00
CA PHE A 54 -1.35 -5.62 4.19
C PHE A 54 -0.53 -4.70 5.10
N GLU A 55 0.04 -5.21 6.19
CA GLU A 55 0.94 -4.47 7.06
C GLU A 55 2.16 -3.98 6.28
N ALA A 56 2.80 -4.85 5.48
CA ALA A 56 3.92 -4.46 4.63
C ALA A 56 3.55 -3.40 3.57
N PHE A 57 2.32 -3.44 3.03
CA PHE A 57 1.82 -2.41 2.12
C PHE A 57 1.68 -1.05 2.81
N VAL A 58 1.14 -1.06 4.03
CA VAL A 58 0.92 0.13 4.86
C VAL A 58 2.26 0.75 5.24
N GLU A 59 3.20 -0.03 5.76
CA GLU A 59 4.54 0.43 6.13
C GLU A 59 5.29 1.02 4.93
N ALA A 60 5.18 0.39 3.76
CA ALA A 60 5.79 0.91 2.53
C ALA A 60 5.19 2.29 2.17
N LEU A 61 3.87 2.43 2.16
CA LEU A 61 3.21 3.70 1.85
C LEU A 61 3.60 4.79 2.85
N GLU A 62 3.59 4.51 4.15
CA GLU A 62 3.97 5.45 5.20
C GLU A 62 5.43 5.90 5.03
N SER A 63 6.34 4.96 4.73
CA SER A 63 7.74 5.30 4.48
C SER A 63 7.94 6.22 3.27
N PHE A 64 7.11 6.13 2.23
CA PHE A 64 7.20 7.04 1.08
C PHE A 64 6.65 8.42 1.39
N ILE A 65 5.58 8.49 2.20
CA ILE A 65 4.97 9.75 2.63
C ILE A 65 5.94 10.51 3.54
N ASP A 66 6.54 9.84 4.52
CA ASP A 66 7.47 10.44 5.47
C ASP A 66 8.76 10.96 4.81
N TYR A 67 9.13 10.44 3.63
CA TYR A 67 10.34 10.85 2.91
C TYR A 67 10.14 12.14 2.09
N ASP A 68 8.89 12.53 1.80
CA ASP A 68 8.53 13.72 1.02
C ASP A 68 8.27 14.97 1.91
N ILE A 69 8.44 14.88 3.24
CA ILE A 69 8.23 15.96 4.23
C ILE A 69 9.56 16.47 4.80
#